data_AF-A0A2V5LNT6-F1
#
_entry.id   AF-A0A2V5LNT6-F1
#
_cell.length_a   1.000
_cell.length_b   1.000
_cell.length_c   1.000
_cell.angle_alpha   90.00
_cell.angle_beta   90.00
_cell.angle_gamma   90.00
#
_symmetry.space_group_name_H-M   'P 1'
#
loop_
_entity.id
_entity.type
_entity.pdbx_description
1 polymer ?
#
loop_
_entity_poly.entity_id
_entity_poly.type
_entity_poly.pdbx_seq_one_letter_code
_entity_poly.pdbx_strand_id
1 'polypeptide(L)'
;MAYAYGSGFKFPIRRGFYDATADQGFGWDKVYWKHNITSIAAIQFAMGGPGAWQGNDWATSAYANKIVCSGSTCKVTESIKVLTVSNKGSYSVYYNQPVGGVLGLKTAYCIGYIKCPSWVTIGLANGGSARAAAPSSMANPGTLPESQPVTTSDQSYLSYQPMKLGSVVDSKSYMKQQQDFKVVNESFASRK
;
A
#
# COMPACT_ATOMS: atom_id res chain seq x y z
N MET A 1 3.46 7.22 17.59
CA MET A 1 2.97 6.00 16.91
C MET A 1 1.72 6.37 16.12
N ALA A 2 1.66 6.02 14.83
CA ALA A 2 0.47 6.27 14.00
C ALA A 2 -0.52 5.10 14.11
N TYR A 3 -1.76 5.30 13.69
CA TYR A 3 -2.79 4.27 13.66
C TYR A 3 -3.57 4.35 12.35
N ALA A 4 -3.99 3.19 11.84
CA ALA A 4 -5.03 3.13 10.84
C ALA A 4 -6.37 2.73 11.47
N TYR A 5 -7.44 3.27 10.88
CA TYR A 5 -8.82 3.00 11.25
C TYR A 5 -9.52 2.39 10.02
N GLY A 6 -10.06 1.19 10.18
CA GLY A 6 -10.78 0.50 9.12
C GLY A 6 -11.78 -0.49 9.71
N SER A 7 -13.03 -0.45 9.26
CA SER A 7 -14.10 -1.37 9.68
C SER A 7 -14.25 -1.54 11.20
N GLY A 8 -14.11 -0.45 11.97
CA GLY A 8 -14.22 -0.47 13.44
C GLY A 8 -12.98 -0.98 14.19
N PHE A 9 -11.87 -1.25 13.48
CA PHE A 9 -10.62 -1.70 14.08
C PHE A 9 -9.54 -0.61 14.05
N LYS A 10 -8.72 -0.60 15.10
CA LYS A 10 -7.56 0.27 15.25
C LYS A 10 -6.29 -0.58 15.26
N PHE A 11 -5.43 -0.38 14.27
CA PHE A 11 -4.15 -1.08 14.18
C PHE A 11 -2.99 -0.08 14.28
N PRO A 12 -1.99 -0.31 15.14
CA PRO A 12 -0.83 0.57 15.19
C PRO A 12 0.01 0.42 13.92
N ILE A 13 0.42 1.55 13.36
CA ILE A 13 1.50 1.64 12.38
C ILE A 13 2.74 2.03 13.16
N ARG A 14 3.59 1.04 13.40
CA ARG A 14 4.86 1.19 14.11
C ARG A 14 6.03 1.11 13.14
N ARG A 15 7.17 1.66 13.58
CA ARG A 15 8.46 1.26 13.03
C ARG A 15 8.60 -0.24 13.21
N GLY A 16 9.22 -0.88 12.25
CA GLY A 16 9.57 -2.29 12.32
C GLY A 16 10.97 -2.43 11.79
N PHE A 17 11.19 -3.42 10.93
CA PHE A 17 12.46 -3.58 10.23
C PHE A 17 12.24 -4.32 8.92
N TYR A 18 13.27 -4.33 8.09
CA TYR A 18 13.35 -5.21 6.95
C TYR A 18 14.77 -5.71 6.75
N ASP A 19 14.92 -7.02 6.74
CA ASP A 19 16.14 -7.73 6.35
C ASP A 19 15.95 -8.22 4.91
N ALA A 20 16.68 -7.61 3.98
CA ALA A 20 16.62 -7.96 2.56
C ALA A 20 17.26 -9.32 2.25
N THR A 21 18.21 -9.78 3.08
CA THR A 21 18.88 -11.07 2.90
C THR A 21 17.98 -12.23 3.31
N ALA A 22 17.30 -12.10 4.45
CA ALA A 22 16.35 -13.11 4.94
C ALA A 22 14.93 -12.96 4.34
N ASP A 23 14.67 -11.86 3.64
CA ASP A 23 13.35 -11.40 3.20
C ASP A 23 12.30 -11.29 4.34
N GLN A 24 12.78 -10.97 5.53
CA GLN A 24 11.97 -10.91 6.76
C GLN A 24 11.80 -9.48 7.25
N GLY A 25 10.70 -9.24 7.96
CA GLY A 25 10.39 -7.92 8.49
C GLY A 25 8.91 -7.69 8.66
N PHE A 26 8.60 -6.56 9.28
CA PHE A 26 7.24 -6.08 9.49
C PHE A 26 7.19 -4.55 9.59
N GLY A 27 5.97 -4.01 9.65
CA GLY A 27 5.76 -2.60 9.97
C GLY A 27 6.17 -1.66 8.84
N TRP A 28 6.28 -0.39 9.21
CA TRP A 28 6.59 0.69 8.27
C TRP A 28 7.85 0.44 7.45
N ASP A 29 8.92 0.00 8.09
CA ASP A 29 10.24 -0.15 7.48
C ASP A 29 10.24 -1.20 6.36
N LYS A 30 9.50 -2.31 6.53
CA LYS A 30 9.27 -3.27 5.43
C LYS A 30 8.50 -2.66 4.27
N VAL A 31 7.44 -1.92 4.57
CA VAL A 31 6.64 -1.27 3.53
C VAL A 31 7.45 -0.22 2.75
N TYR A 32 8.28 0.54 3.45
CA TYR A 32 9.15 1.55 2.86
C TYR A 32 10.27 0.92 2.01
N TRP A 33 11.08 0.04 2.60
CA TRP A 33 12.29 -0.48 1.94
C TRP A 33 12.02 -1.57 0.91
N LYS A 34 11.10 -2.51 1.22
CA LYS A 34 10.77 -3.62 0.31
C LYS A 34 9.77 -3.17 -0.76
N HIS A 35 8.71 -2.47 -0.36
CA HIS A 35 7.55 -2.25 -1.21
C HIS A 35 7.41 -0.84 -1.77
N ASN A 36 8.27 0.11 -1.38
CA ASN A 36 8.30 1.48 -1.91
C ASN A 36 6.98 2.27 -1.71
N ILE A 37 6.22 1.96 -0.65
CA ILE A 37 5.11 2.80 -0.22
C ILE A 37 5.63 3.70 0.90
N THR A 38 5.89 4.97 0.55
CA THR A 38 6.72 5.87 1.36
C THR A 38 5.93 6.96 2.09
N SER A 39 4.60 6.83 2.17
CA SER A 39 3.74 7.69 3.00
C SER A 39 2.94 6.89 4.04
N ILE A 40 2.95 7.35 5.29
CA ILE A 40 2.06 6.81 6.34
C ILE A 40 0.59 7.06 5.99
N ALA A 41 0.26 8.21 5.39
CA ALA A 41 -1.11 8.50 4.96
C ALA A 41 -1.58 7.52 3.87
N ALA A 42 -0.70 7.15 2.95
CA ALA A 42 -0.98 6.13 1.94
C ALA A 42 -1.30 4.76 2.58
N ILE A 43 -0.53 4.37 3.60
CA ILE A 43 -0.78 3.14 4.35
C ILE A 43 -2.09 3.22 5.12
N GLN A 44 -2.37 4.32 5.80
CA GLN A 44 -3.63 4.51 6.53
C GLN A 44 -4.83 4.39 5.60
N PHE A 45 -4.76 5.01 4.43
CA PHE A 45 -5.80 4.89 3.40
C PHE A 45 -5.97 3.43 2.95
N ALA A 46 -4.88 2.72 2.65
CA ALA A 46 -4.96 1.33 2.21
C ALA A 46 -5.47 0.37 3.30
N MET A 47 -5.08 0.59 4.56
CA MET A 47 -5.57 -0.14 5.74
C MET A 47 -7.04 0.19 6.07
N GLY A 48 -7.55 1.33 5.62
CA GLY A 48 -8.96 1.72 5.78
C GLY A 48 -9.90 1.09 4.75
N GLY A 49 -9.35 0.44 3.71
CA GLY A 49 -10.14 -0.24 2.68
C GLY A 49 -10.91 -1.47 3.20
N PRO A 50 -11.82 -2.04 2.38
CA PRO A 50 -12.53 -3.27 2.72
C PRO A 50 -11.55 -4.40 3.00
N GLY A 51 -11.90 -5.26 3.95
CA GLY A 51 -11.05 -6.37 4.36
C GLY A 51 -11.78 -7.55 4.96
N ALA A 52 -10.99 -8.59 5.25
CA ALA A 52 -11.43 -9.83 5.85
C ALA A 52 -10.34 -10.42 6.76
N TRP A 53 -10.76 -11.22 7.73
CA TRP A 53 -9.85 -12.00 8.57
C TRP A 53 -9.27 -13.17 7.78
N GLN A 54 -7.97 -13.38 7.93
CA GLN A 54 -7.20 -14.51 7.41
C GLN A 54 -6.39 -15.08 8.57
N GLY A 55 -7.00 -16.02 9.29
CA GLY A 55 -6.48 -16.45 10.59
C GLY A 55 -6.42 -15.25 11.56
N ASN A 56 -5.24 -14.97 12.09
CA ASN A 56 -5.01 -13.86 13.03
C ASN A 56 -4.72 -12.50 12.35
N ASP A 57 -4.64 -12.49 11.02
CA ASP A 57 -4.35 -11.29 10.25
C ASP A 57 -5.64 -10.69 9.67
N TRP A 58 -5.76 -9.37 9.72
CA TRP A 58 -6.76 -8.59 9.01
C TRP A 58 -6.15 -8.10 7.71
N ALA A 59 -6.65 -8.60 6.59
CA ALA A 59 -6.18 -8.23 5.26
C ALA A 59 -7.18 -7.25 4.63
N THR A 60 -6.71 -6.06 4.25
CA THR A 60 -7.51 -5.09 3.50
C THR A 60 -6.95 -4.86 2.12
N SER A 61 -7.75 -4.25 1.25
CA SER A 61 -7.24 -3.76 -0.02
C SER A 61 -7.79 -2.39 -0.40
N ALA A 62 -7.00 -1.63 -1.13
CA ALA A 62 -7.39 -0.39 -1.77
C ALA A 62 -6.80 -0.33 -3.18
N TYR A 63 -7.27 0.61 -3.99
CA TYR A 63 -6.74 0.85 -5.33
C TYR A 63 -6.08 2.23 -5.40
N ALA A 64 -4.88 2.27 -5.97
CA ALA A 64 -4.22 3.50 -6.37
C ALA A 64 -4.45 3.69 -7.88
N ASN A 65 -5.09 4.79 -8.25
CA ASN A 65 -5.33 5.12 -9.64
C ASN A 65 -4.35 6.18 -10.13
N LYS A 66 -3.74 5.96 -11.28
CA LYS A 66 -3.00 6.98 -12.02
C LYS A 66 -3.97 7.70 -12.93
N ILE A 67 -4.05 9.01 -12.80
CA ILE A 67 -4.97 9.87 -13.52
C ILE A 67 -4.16 10.79 -14.43
N VAL A 68 -4.52 10.82 -15.71
CA VAL A 68 -4.00 11.78 -16.68
C VAL A 68 -5.14 12.70 -17.10
N CYS A 69 -4.91 14.01 -17.06
CA CYS A 69 -5.89 15.00 -17.47
C CYS A 69 -5.44 15.68 -18.77
N SER A 70 -6.40 15.91 -19.67
CA SER A 70 -6.23 16.69 -20.90
C SER A 70 -7.35 17.72 -20.96
N GLY A 71 -7.00 19.00 -20.77
CA GLY A 71 -7.99 20.05 -20.53
C GLY A 71 -8.80 19.76 -19.26
N SER A 72 -10.13 19.82 -19.37
CA SER A 72 -11.06 19.52 -18.26
C SER A 72 -11.35 18.02 -18.06
N THR A 73 -10.83 17.15 -18.93
CA THR A 73 -11.14 15.71 -18.89
C THR A 73 -10.00 14.93 -18.24
N CYS A 74 -10.29 14.25 -17.14
CA CYS A 74 -9.36 13.35 -16.46
C CYS A 74 -9.76 11.88 -16.68
N LYS A 75 -8.79 11.03 -16.99
CA LYS A 75 -8.99 9.59 -17.18
C LYS A 75 -8.04 8.80 -16.29
N VAL A 76 -8.53 7.72 -15.70
CA VAL A 76 -7.69 6.71 -15.06
C VAL A 76 -6.97 5.95 -16.16
N THR A 77 -5.65 6.03 -16.20
CA THR A 77 -4.81 5.32 -17.18
C THR A 77 -4.23 4.03 -16.62
N GLU A 78 -4.14 3.92 -15.30
CA GLU A 78 -3.56 2.76 -14.61
C GLU A 78 -4.23 2.62 -13.24
N SER A 79 -4.46 1.38 -12.81
CA SER A 79 -5.00 1.11 -11.47
C SER A 79 -4.24 -0.06 -10.86
N ILE A 80 -3.67 0.15 -9.68
CA ILE A 80 -2.91 -0.87 -8.96
C ILE A 80 -3.63 -1.18 -7.65
N LYS A 81 -3.91 -2.47 -7.44
CA LYS A 81 -4.42 -2.98 -6.17
C LYS A 81 -3.28 -3.04 -5.15
N VAL A 82 -3.51 -2.45 -4.00
CA VAL A 82 -2.60 -2.48 -2.84
C VAL A 82 -3.26 -3.29 -1.74
N LEU A 83 -2.57 -4.32 -1.28
CA LEU A 83 -3.00 -5.17 -0.18
C LEU A 83 -2.25 -4.77 1.08
N THR A 84 -2.97 -4.67 2.21
CA THR A 84 -2.34 -4.49 3.52
C THR A 84 -2.68 -5.65 4.43
N VAL A 85 -1.73 -6.04 5.28
CA VAL A 85 -1.88 -7.10 6.26
C VAL A 85 -1.56 -6.53 7.64
N SER A 86 -2.49 -6.67 8.57
CA SER A 86 -2.36 -6.20 9.94
C SER A 86 -2.69 -7.30 10.94
N ASN A 87 -2.15 -7.23 12.16
CA ASN A 87 -2.35 -8.26 13.17
C ASN A 87 -2.64 -7.61 14.54
N LYS A 88 -3.62 -8.15 15.29
CA LYS A 88 -4.01 -7.65 16.63
C LYS A 88 -3.29 -8.32 17.78
N GLY A 89 -2.60 -9.43 17.53
CA GLY A 89 -1.83 -10.16 18.53
C GLY A 89 -0.75 -9.28 19.15
N SER A 90 -0.56 -9.46 20.46
CA SER A 90 0.53 -8.82 21.18
C SER A 90 1.74 -9.74 21.23
N TYR A 91 2.91 -9.19 20.93
CA TYR A 91 4.17 -9.91 20.88
C TYR A 91 5.22 -9.15 21.68
N SER A 92 6.05 -9.87 22.43
CA SER A 92 7.29 -9.32 22.98
C SER A 92 8.33 -9.21 21.87
N VAL A 93 8.43 -10.24 21.02
CA VAL A 93 9.39 -10.36 19.92
C VAL A 93 8.69 -10.91 18.67
N TYR A 94 9.07 -10.40 17.50
CA TYR A 94 8.63 -10.90 16.19
C TYR A 94 9.80 -10.87 15.21
N TYR A 95 10.13 -12.01 14.58
CA TYR A 95 11.36 -12.21 13.81
C TYR A 95 12.63 -11.75 14.55
N ASN A 96 12.77 -12.16 15.81
CA ASN A 96 13.88 -11.79 16.70
C ASN A 96 14.04 -10.27 16.95
N GLN A 97 13.05 -9.46 16.58
CA GLN A 97 13.04 -8.02 16.86
C GLN A 97 11.99 -7.68 17.93
N PRO A 98 12.30 -6.75 18.85
CA PRO A 98 11.36 -6.36 19.90
C PRO A 98 10.14 -5.65 19.32
N VAL A 99 8.95 -6.06 19.77
CA VAL A 99 7.68 -5.40 19.41
C VAL A 99 7.08 -4.67 20.61
N GLY A 100 7.07 -5.33 21.78
CA GLY A 100 6.56 -4.77 23.02
C GLY A 100 5.08 -4.37 22.97
N GLY A 101 4.22 -5.21 22.37
CA GLY A 101 2.77 -4.97 22.30
C GLY A 101 2.13 -5.48 21.01
N VAL A 102 0.99 -4.88 20.62
CA VAL A 102 0.24 -5.27 19.41
C VAL A 102 1.09 -5.11 18.16
N LEU A 103 1.25 -6.16 17.36
CA LEU A 103 2.09 -6.12 16.15
C LEU A 103 1.66 -5.01 15.18
N GLY A 104 0.36 -4.93 14.89
CA GLY A 104 -0.21 -3.91 14.01
C GLY A 104 0.09 -4.19 12.54
N LEU A 105 0.50 -3.18 11.78
CA LEU A 105 0.87 -3.34 10.37
C LEU A 105 2.00 -4.38 10.22
N LYS A 106 1.74 -5.46 9.48
CA LYS A 106 2.76 -6.41 9.05
C LYS A 106 3.38 -5.98 7.74
N THR A 107 2.56 -5.66 6.74
CA THR A 107 3.05 -5.19 5.42
C THR A 107 1.94 -4.51 4.63
N ALA A 108 2.33 -3.77 3.59
CA ALA A 108 1.49 -3.24 2.54
C ALA A 108 2.28 -3.31 1.22
N TYR A 109 1.66 -3.79 0.14
CA TYR A 109 2.34 -4.01 -1.13
C TYR A 109 1.38 -3.96 -2.33
N CYS A 110 1.93 -3.69 -3.50
CA CYS A 110 1.21 -3.70 -4.76
C CYS A 110 1.14 -5.12 -5.33
N ILE A 111 -0.04 -5.58 -5.71
CA ILE A 111 -0.20 -6.89 -6.35
C ILE A 111 0.52 -6.87 -7.70
N GLY A 112 1.39 -7.86 -7.92
CA GLY A 112 2.19 -7.98 -9.15
C GLY A 112 3.53 -7.23 -9.14
N TYR A 113 3.89 -6.57 -8.04
CA TYR A 113 5.12 -5.79 -7.95
C TYR A 113 5.91 -6.12 -6.68
N ILE A 114 7.24 -6.19 -6.81
CA ILE A 114 8.13 -6.23 -5.64
C ILE A 114 8.14 -4.85 -4.97
N LYS A 115 8.44 -3.81 -5.76
CA LYS A 115 8.36 -2.39 -5.40
C LYS A 115 7.21 -1.73 -6.15
N CYS A 116 6.33 -1.08 -5.42
CA CYS A 116 5.29 -0.25 -6.00
C CYS A 116 5.91 0.87 -6.85
N PRO A 117 5.30 1.22 -8.01
CA PRO A 117 5.63 2.45 -8.70
C PRO A 117 5.49 3.66 -7.76
N SER A 118 6.39 4.64 -7.86
CA SER A 118 6.43 5.79 -6.95
C SER A 118 5.12 6.59 -6.90
N TRP A 119 4.39 6.64 -8.01
CA TRP A 119 3.09 7.31 -8.10
C TRP A 119 2.01 6.68 -7.22
N VAL A 120 2.14 5.39 -6.85
CA VAL A 120 1.16 4.70 -6.00
C VAL A 120 1.07 5.35 -4.63
N THR A 121 2.20 5.70 -4.03
CA THR A 121 2.23 6.37 -2.72
C THR A 121 1.44 7.68 -2.76
N ILE A 122 1.67 8.49 -3.78
CA ILE A 122 0.97 9.77 -3.97
C ILE A 122 -0.52 9.50 -4.20
N GLY A 123 -0.86 8.47 -4.97
CA GLY A 123 -2.24 8.13 -5.28
C GLY A 123 -3.02 7.75 -4.04
N LEU A 124 -2.51 6.81 -3.25
CA LEU A 124 -3.16 6.41 -2.00
C LEU A 124 -3.27 7.58 -1.01
N ALA A 125 -2.21 8.38 -0.85
CA ALA A 125 -2.22 9.51 0.08
C ALA A 125 -3.28 10.57 -0.29
N ASN A 126 -3.61 10.70 -1.57
CA ASN A 126 -4.63 11.62 -2.08
C ASN A 126 -6.00 10.94 -2.31
N GLY A 127 -6.35 9.94 -1.48
CA GLY A 127 -7.66 9.28 -1.55
C GLY A 127 -7.77 8.23 -2.67
N GLY A 128 -6.66 7.62 -3.07
CA GLY A 128 -6.62 6.58 -4.10
C GLY A 128 -6.48 7.12 -5.53
N SER A 129 -6.07 8.38 -5.70
CA SER A 129 -5.95 9.06 -6.99
C SER A 129 -4.65 9.87 -7.09
N ALA A 130 -3.72 9.46 -7.95
CA ALA A 130 -2.49 10.18 -8.27
C ALA A 130 -2.70 10.93 -9.59
N ARG A 131 -2.49 12.25 -9.62
CA ARG A 131 -2.36 12.97 -10.89
C ARG A 131 -0.97 12.69 -11.45
N ALA A 132 -0.88 12.27 -12.70
CA ALA A 132 0.39 12.28 -13.42
C ALA A 132 0.85 13.74 -13.49
N ALA A 133 2.13 14.00 -13.16
CA ALA A 133 2.73 15.27 -13.56
C ALA A 133 2.59 15.37 -15.08
N ALA A 134 2.05 16.48 -15.58
CA ALA A 134 2.01 16.72 -17.02
C ALA A 134 3.43 16.52 -17.58
N PRO A 135 3.60 15.85 -18.75
CA PRO A 135 4.91 15.71 -19.35
C PRO A 135 5.52 17.10 -19.49
N SER A 136 6.76 17.26 -19.04
CA SER A 136 7.50 18.53 -18.95
C SER A 136 7.87 19.13 -20.31
N SER A 137 7.14 18.83 -21.39
CA SER A 137 7.39 19.35 -22.74
C SER A 137 6.86 20.78 -22.95
N MET A 138 6.54 21.53 -21.89
CA MET A 138 6.31 22.98 -21.94
C MET A 138 7.01 23.73 -20.80
N ALA A 139 8.06 23.15 -20.19
CA ALA A 139 8.95 23.94 -19.35
C ALA A 139 9.85 24.81 -20.24
N ASN A 140 9.36 26.00 -20.58
CA ASN A 140 10.19 27.08 -21.09
C ASN A 140 11.29 27.35 -20.04
N PRO A 141 12.59 27.27 -20.38
CA PRO A 141 13.67 27.53 -19.43
C PRO A 141 13.80 29.04 -19.26
N GLY A 142 12.95 29.65 -18.43
CA GLY A 142 12.98 31.11 -18.36
C GLY A 142 11.97 31.80 -17.46
N THR A 143 11.46 31.17 -16.40
CA THR A 143 10.90 31.94 -15.27
C THR A 143 10.77 31.02 -14.07
N LEU A 144 11.55 31.28 -13.01
CA LEU A 144 11.20 30.79 -11.67
C LEU A 144 10.00 31.62 -11.20
N PRO A 145 8.82 31.05 -10.94
CA PRO A 145 7.81 31.78 -10.19
C PRO A 145 8.13 31.64 -8.70
N GLU A 146 8.41 32.79 -8.10
CA GLU A 146 8.13 33.16 -6.72
C GLU A 146 7.03 32.27 -6.10
N SER A 147 7.33 31.68 -4.95
CA SER A 147 6.37 30.95 -4.12
C SER A 147 5.14 31.81 -3.82
N GLN A 148 3.99 31.46 -4.42
CA GLN A 148 2.70 32.02 -4.03
C GLN A 148 2.00 31.08 -3.04
N PRO A 149 1.32 31.63 -2.02
CA PRO A 149 0.65 30.84 -0.98
C PRO A 149 -0.55 30.08 -1.55
N VAL A 150 -0.65 28.80 -1.18
CA VAL A 150 -1.77 27.92 -1.56
C VAL A 150 -3.04 28.39 -0.85
N THR A 151 -3.87 29.18 -1.54
CA THR A 151 -5.25 29.43 -1.14
C THR A 151 -6.10 28.21 -1.49
N THR A 152 -6.55 27.51 -0.45
CA THR A 152 -7.51 26.40 -0.54
C THR A 152 -8.91 26.91 -0.84
N SER A 153 -9.36 26.79 -2.08
CA SER A 153 -10.79 26.84 -2.42
C SER A 153 -11.05 26.12 -3.75
N ASP A 154 -10.98 24.79 -3.74
CA ASP A 154 -11.72 23.98 -4.71
C ASP A 154 -11.86 22.54 -4.19
N GLN A 155 -12.74 22.37 -3.21
CA GLN A 155 -13.30 21.06 -2.87
C GLN A 155 -14.49 20.80 -3.80
N SER A 156 -14.24 20.44 -5.05
CA SER A 156 -15.23 19.71 -5.83
C SER A 156 -15.21 18.25 -5.36
N TYR A 157 -16.09 17.94 -4.41
CA TYR A 157 -16.45 16.58 -4.02
C TYR A 157 -16.82 15.78 -5.27
N LEU A 158 -15.90 14.93 -5.75
CA LEU A 158 -16.26 13.81 -6.59
C LEU A 158 -16.99 12.81 -5.66
N SER A 159 -18.30 12.77 -5.82
CA SER A 159 -19.16 11.83 -5.11
C SER A 159 -18.67 10.40 -5.35
N TYR A 160 -18.22 9.76 -4.28
CA TYR A 160 -17.97 8.32 -4.27
C TYR A 160 -19.30 7.62 -4.55
N GLN A 161 -19.46 7.10 -5.78
CA GLN A 161 -20.44 6.07 -6.07
C GLN A 161 -19.90 4.75 -5.51
N PRO A 162 -20.62 4.02 -4.64
CA PRO A 162 -20.20 2.70 -4.22
C PRO A 162 -20.17 1.77 -5.44
N MET A 163 -19.00 1.22 -5.77
CA MET A 163 -18.90 0.17 -6.79
C MET A 163 -19.66 -1.06 -6.30
N LYS A 164 -20.63 -1.51 -7.11
CA LYS A 164 -21.34 -2.77 -6.93
C LYS A 164 -20.34 -3.89 -6.71
N LEU A 165 -20.60 -4.67 -5.65
CA LEU A 165 -19.88 -5.88 -5.29
C LEU A 165 -20.02 -6.90 -6.43
N GLY A 166 -19.07 -6.89 -7.36
CA GLY A 166 -18.96 -7.87 -8.43
C GLY A 166 -18.27 -9.12 -7.93
N SER A 167 -19.01 -10.23 -7.99
CA SER A 167 -18.63 -11.64 -8.02
C SER A 167 -17.18 -12.02 -7.65
N VAL A 168 -17.09 -12.69 -6.49
CA VAL A 168 -16.01 -13.54 -5.97
C VAL A 168 -15.06 -14.09 -7.04
N VAL A 169 -13.81 -13.63 -7.03
CA VAL A 169 -12.70 -14.38 -7.64
C VAL A 169 -12.28 -15.50 -6.70
N ASP A 170 -12.22 -16.70 -7.27
CA ASP A 170 -12.00 -17.99 -6.63
C ASP A 170 -10.73 -18.04 -5.74
N SER A 171 -10.96 -18.39 -4.48
CA SER A 171 -9.96 -18.64 -3.43
C SER A 171 -8.85 -19.64 -3.79
N LYS A 172 -9.01 -20.45 -4.85
CA LYS A 172 -8.04 -21.47 -5.25
C LYS A 172 -6.76 -20.92 -5.87
N SER A 173 -6.78 -19.72 -6.44
CA SER A 173 -5.58 -19.14 -7.09
C SER A 173 -4.52 -18.69 -6.08
N TYR A 174 -4.92 -18.31 -4.87
CA TYR A 174 -4.00 -17.77 -3.85
C TYR A 174 -3.21 -18.85 -3.10
N MET A 175 -3.73 -20.07 -2.99
CA MET A 175 -3.02 -21.19 -2.32
C MET A 175 -1.87 -21.74 -3.17
N LYS A 176 -1.97 -21.65 -4.50
CA LYS A 176 -0.92 -22.16 -5.40
C LYS A 176 0.37 -21.34 -5.31
N GLN A 177 0.25 -20.02 -5.14
CA GLN A 177 1.42 -19.14 -5.02
C GLN A 177 2.18 -19.31 -3.69
N GLN A 178 1.53 -19.81 -2.63
CA GLN A 178 2.22 -20.14 -1.36
C GLN A 178 2.81 -21.55 -1.34
N GLN A 179 2.21 -22.51 -2.07
CA GLN A 179 2.75 -23.86 -2.19
C GLN A 179 4.02 -23.91 -3.06
N ASP A 180 4.06 -23.15 -4.15
CA ASP A 180 5.24 -23.10 -5.02
C ASP A 180 6.46 -22.50 -4.31
N PHE A 181 6.28 -21.61 -3.33
CA PHE A 181 7.38 -21.07 -2.51
C PHE A 181 7.98 -22.09 -1.52
N LYS A 182 7.22 -23.12 -1.15
CA LYS A 182 7.68 -24.17 -0.22
C LYS A 182 8.53 -25.22 -0.94
N VAL A 183 8.20 -25.55 -2.20
CA VAL A 183 8.90 -26.56 -3.01
C VAL A 183 10.31 -26.12 -3.42
N VAL A 184 10.53 -24.81 -3.64
CA VAL A 184 11.85 -24.30 -4.02
C VAL A 184 12.85 -24.33 -2.84
N ASN A 185 12.37 -24.24 -1.59
CA ASN A 185 13.26 -24.27 -0.43
C ASN A 185 13.68 -25.69 0.01
N GLU A 186 12.85 -26.70 -0.23
CA GLU A 186 13.20 -28.10 0.11
C GLU A 186 14.22 -28.71 -0.87
N SER A 187 14.30 -28.19 -2.10
CA SER A 187 15.24 -28.66 -3.13
C SER A 187 16.68 -28.13 -2.97
N PHE A 188 16.90 -27.09 -2.14
CA PHE A 188 18.24 -26.61 -1.79
C PHE A 188 18.82 -27.28 -0.53
N ALA A 189 18.00 -27.92 0.31
CA ALA A 189 18.46 -28.60 1.52
C ALA A 189 19.00 -30.03 1.26
N SER A 190 18.71 -30.62 0.10
CA SER A 190 19.10 -32.00 -0.24
C SER A 190 20.36 -32.13 -1.13
N ARG A 191 21.09 -31.04 -1.38
CA ARG A 191 22.41 -31.07 -2.04
C ARG A 191 23.51 -30.63 -1.08
N LYS A 192 23.77 -31.45 -0.07
CA LYS A 192 25.06 -31.55 0.62
C LYS A 192 25.37 -33.02 0.84
#